data_AF-A0A7W0GCB8-F1
#
_entry.id   AF-A0A7W0GCB8-F1
#
_cell.length_a   1.000
_cell.length_b   1.000
_cell.length_c   1.000
_cell.angle_alpha   90.00
_cell.angle_beta   90.00
_cell.angle_gamma   90.00
#
_symmetry.space_group_name_H-M   'P 1'
#
loop_
_entity.id
_entity.type
_entity.pdbx_description
1 polymer ?
#
loop_
_entity_poly.entity_id
_entity_poly.type
_entity_poly.pdbx_seq_one_letter_code
_entity_poly.pdbx_strand_id
1 'polypeptide(L)' 'DLVVPAGLDPALAARIASDLAGQPERNRVVEVPTDGLGAALRTSPVALSTMGRGLDDDYAYFLAAAAAGRYAAALTPR' A
#
# COMPACT_ATOMS: atom_id res chain seq x y z
N ASP A 1 4.38 -8.06 -9.30
CA ASP A 1 3.05 -7.95 -8.67
C ASP A 1 2.71 -6.50 -8.36
N LEU A 2 1.44 -6.12 -8.53
CA LEU A 2 0.89 -4.84 -8.12
C LEU A 2 0.19 -5.04 -6.78
N VAL A 3 0.81 -4.53 -5.71
CA VAL A 3 0.26 -4.67 -4.36
C VAL A 3 -0.80 -3.59 -4.12
N VAL A 4 -1.98 -4.02 -3.72
CA VAL A 4 -3.11 -3.16 -3.36
C VAL A 4 -3.41 -3.33 -1.87
N PRO A 5 -3.33 -2.27 -1.05
CA PRO A 5 -3.74 -2.33 0.35
C PRO A 5 -5.23 -2.63 0.48
N ALA A 6 -5.56 -3.60 1.32
CA ALA A 6 -6.94 -3.79 1.77
C ALA A 6 -7.39 -2.63 2.68
N GLY A 7 -8.69 -2.32 2.68
CA GLY A 7 -9.26 -1.34 3.62
C GLY A 7 -8.94 0.12 3.31
N LEU A 8 -8.68 0.44 2.04
CA LEU A 8 -8.68 1.83 1.56
C LEU A 8 -10.10 2.43 1.65
N ASP A 9 -10.15 3.77 1.56
CA ASP A 9 -11.42 4.47 1.35
C ASP A 9 -12.18 3.84 0.16
N PRO A 10 -13.50 3.54 0.29
CA PRO A 10 -14.24 2.84 -0.75
C PRO A 10 -14.23 3.52 -2.12
N ALA A 11 -14.23 4.86 -2.17
CA ALA A 11 -14.20 5.58 -3.43
C ALA A 11 -12.82 5.47 -4.10
N LEU A 12 -11.76 5.54 -3.31
CA LEU A 12 -10.40 5.31 -3.80
C LEU A 12 -10.21 3.87 -4.26
N ALA A 13 -10.70 2.88 -3.50
CA ALA A 13 -10.63 1.47 -3.86
C ALA A 13 -11.33 1.18 -5.19
N ALA A 14 -12.52 1.76 -5.41
CA ALA A 14 -13.24 1.63 -6.67
C ALA A 14 -12.47 2.25 -7.85
N ARG A 15 -11.81 3.41 -7.64
CA ARG A 15 -10.96 4.04 -8.66
C ARG A 15 -9.78 3.14 -9.03
N ILE A 16 -9.06 2.63 -8.03
CA ILE A 16 -7.94 1.71 -8.22
C ILE A 16 -8.38 0.46 -8.98
N ALA A 17 -9.52 -0.15 -8.60
CA ALA A 17 -10.05 -1.32 -9.29
C ALA A 17 -10.34 -1.03 -10.77
N SER A 18 -10.88 0.15 -11.08
CA SER A 18 -11.10 0.59 -12.46
C SER A 18 -9.79 0.76 -13.22
N ASP A 19 -8.79 1.41 -12.62
CA ASP A 19 -7.49 1.66 -13.25
C ASP A 19 -6.70 0.36 -13.48
N LEU A 20 -6.90 -0.64 -12.63
CA LEU A 20 -6.26 -1.94 -12.70
C LEU A 20 -6.99 -2.96 -13.60
N ALA A 21 -8.22 -2.69 -14.04
CA ALA A 21 -9.04 -3.63 -14.80
C ALA A 21 -8.37 -4.14 -16.10
N GLY A 22 -7.42 -3.40 -16.66
CA GLY A 22 -6.69 -3.75 -17.88
C GLY A 22 -5.31 -4.39 -17.68
N GLN A 23 -4.89 -4.70 -16.45
CA GLN A 23 -3.48 -5.06 -16.13
C GLN A 23 -3.12 -6.57 -15.99
N PRO A 24 -3.96 -7.59 -16.31
CA PRO A 24 -3.68 -8.95 -15.86
C PRO A 24 -2.49 -9.65 -16.56
N GLU A 25 -2.06 -9.19 -17.75
CA GLU A 25 -0.97 -9.86 -18.50
C GLU A 25 0.44 -9.37 -18.17
N ARG A 26 0.58 -8.14 -17.66
CA ARG A 26 1.90 -7.57 -17.33
C ARG A 26 2.24 -7.76 -15.86
N ASN A 27 1.28 -7.56 -14.97
CA ASN A 27 1.53 -7.62 -13.54
C ASN A 27 0.30 -8.20 -12.79
N ARG A 28 0.48 -9.32 -12.08
CA ARG A 28 -0.55 -9.86 -11.17
C ARG A 28 -0.89 -8.83 -10.09
N VAL A 29 -2.19 -8.56 -9.90
CA VAL A 29 -2.69 -7.75 -8.79
C VAL A 29 -2.78 -8.62 -7.53
N VAL A 30 -2.25 -8.12 -6.42
CA VAL A 30 -2.21 -8.81 -5.12
C VAL A 30 -2.77 -7.89 -4.05
N GLU A 31 -3.90 -8.29 -3.47
CA GLU A 31 -4.45 -7.58 -2.32
C GLU A 31 -3.73 -8.01 -1.04
N VAL A 32 -3.36 -7.04 -0.21
CA VAL A 32 -2.56 -7.26 1.02
C VAL A 32 -3.29 -6.67 2.23
N PRO A 33 -3.54 -7.47 3.28
CA PRO A 33 -4.12 -6.96 4.53
C PRO A 33 -3.29 -5.83 5.13
N THR A 34 -3.95 -4.82 5.70
CA THR A 34 -3.31 -3.61 6.23
C THR A 34 -3.26 -3.55 7.75
N ASP A 35 -3.73 -4.59 8.43
CA ASP A 35 -3.80 -4.65 9.88
C ASP A 35 -2.45 -4.30 10.52
N GLY A 36 -2.45 -3.31 11.42
CA GLY A 36 -1.26 -2.83 12.12
C GLY A 36 -0.27 -2.00 11.29
N LEU A 37 -0.38 -1.92 9.96
CA LEU A 37 0.54 -1.14 9.13
C LEU A 37 0.46 0.36 9.42
N GLY A 38 -0.75 0.89 9.57
CA GLY A 38 -0.95 2.30 9.92
C GLY A 38 -0.37 2.67 11.29
N ALA A 39 -0.38 1.75 12.26
CA ALA A 39 0.25 1.96 13.56
C ALA A 39 1.78 1.90 13.44
N ALA A 40 2.31 0.91 12.71
CA ALA A 40 3.75 0.77 12.48
C ALA A 40 4.35 1.99 11.77
N LEU A 41 3.65 2.54 10.77
CA LEU A 41 4.06 3.77 10.06
C LEU A 41 4.20 4.97 11.01
N ARG A 42 3.28 5.11 11.99
CA ARG A 42 3.33 6.18 12.99
C ARG A 42 4.49 6.03 13.98
N THR A 43 4.99 4.81 14.16
CA THR A 43 6.15 4.52 15.02
C THR A 43 7.49 4.60 14.28
N SER A 44 7.50 5.06 13.02
CA SER A 44 8.72 5.19 12.23
C SER A 44 9.78 6.01 12.99
N PRO A 45 11.04 5.53 13.06
CA PRO A 45 12.13 6.26 13.74
C PRO A 45 12.57 7.52 12.97
N VAL A 46 12.10 7.68 11.74
CA VAL A 46 12.34 8.85 10.88
C VAL A 46 11.01 9.43 10.41
N ALA A 47 10.97 10.74 10.21
CA ALA A 47 9.80 11.40 9.66
C ALA A 47 9.49 10.89 8.25
N LEU A 48 8.24 10.46 8.03
CA LEU A 48 7.77 10.02 6.72
C LEU A 48 7.36 11.23 5.90
N SER A 49 7.92 11.38 4.70
CA SER A 49 7.60 12.45 3.78
C SER A 49 7.74 11.99 2.33
N THR A 50 6.82 12.42 1.46
CA THR A 50 6.85 12.18 0.01
C THR A 50 6.37 13.42 -0.72
N MET A 51 7.15 13.93 -1.69
CA MET A 51 6.78 15.14 -2.46
C MET A 51 6.32 16.32 -1.57
N GLY A 52 6.92 16.47 -0.38
CA GLY A 52 6.55 17.51 0.59
C GLY A 52 5.31 17.23 1.45
N ARG A 53 4.67 16.06 1.31
CA ARG A 53 3.51 15.61 2.11
C ARG A 53 3.93 14.62 3.18
N GLY A 54 3.42 14.77 4.40
CA GLY A 54 3.63 13.85 5.51
C GLY A 54 2.69 12.64 5.49
N LEU A 55 2.79 11.77 6.51
CA LEU A 55 1.97 10.56 6.64
C LEU A 55 0.46 10.86 6.61
N ASP A 56 0.01 11.85 7.37
CA ASP A 56 -1.43 12.18 7.43
C ASP A 56 -1.90 12.93 6.18
N ASP A 57 -1.00 13.63 5.48
CA ASP A 57 -1.28 14.33 4.23
C ASP A 57 -1.45 13.36 3.04
N ASP A 58 -0.79 12.20 3.05
CA ASP A 58 -0.83 11.21 1.97
C ASP A 58 -0.83 9.76 2.52
N TYR A 59 -1.79 9.47 3.40
CA TYR A 59 -1.86 8.18 4.09
C TYR A 59 -1.93 6.98 3.14
N ALA A 60 -2.68 7.10 2.04
CA ALA A 60 -2.83 6.02 1.06
C ALA A 60 -1.50 5.64 0.39
N TYR A 61 -0.64 6.64 0.08
CA TYR A 61 0.68 6.38 -0.46
C TYR A 61 1.55 5.57 0.49
N PHE A 62 1.63 5.98 1.76
CA PHE A 62 2.44 5.28 2.75
C PHE A 62 1.89 3.90 3.08
N LEU A 63 0.56 3.74 3.13
CA LEU A 63 -0.07 2.45 3.34
C LEU A 63 0.22 1.49 2.18
N ALA A 64 0.22 1.97 0.93
CA ALA A 64 0.63 1.21 -0.25
C ALA A 64 2.08 0.73 -0.16
N ALA A 65 3.02 1.62 0.20
CA ALA A 65 4.41 1.25 0.40
C ALA A 65 4.59 0.22 1.54
N ALA A 66 3.88 0.38 2.66
CA ALA A 66 3.92 -0.55 3.77
C ALA A 66 3.36 -1.94 3.40
N ALA A 67 2.25 -1.99 2.67
CA ALA A 67 1.67 -3.23 2.18
C ALA A 67 2.62 -3.95 1.20
N ALA A 68 3.28 -3.20 0.31
CA ALA A 68 4.31 -3.75 -0.56
C ALA A 68 5.49 -4.34 0.22
N GLY A 69 5.96 -3.65 1.27
CA GLY A 69 6.98 -4.17 2.19
C GLY A 69 6.56 -5.47 2.88
N ARG A 70 5.32 -5.55 3.39
CA ARG A 70 4.75 -6.78 3.97
C ARG A 70 4.74 -7.92 2.97
N TYR A 71 4.30 -7.66 1.74
CA TYR A 71 4.29 -8.67 0.68
C TYR A 71 5.69 -9.17 0.36
N ALA A 72 6.65 -8.27 0.15
CA ALA A 72 8.04 -8.63 -0.13
C ALA A 72 8.67 -9.46 1.00
N ALA A 73 8.42 -9.11 2.26
CA ALA A 73 8.87 -9.87 3.40
C ALA A 73 8.30 -11.31 3.43
N ALA A 74 7.07 -11.51 2.96
CA ALA A 74 6.46 -12.84 2.86
C ALA A 74 7.05 -13.71 1.75
N LEU A 75 7.73 -13.10 0.76
CA LEU A 75 8.38 -13.80 -0.35
C LEU A 75 9.83 -14.22 -0.05
N THR A 76 10.43 -13.68 1.01
CA THR A 76 11.84 -13.95 1.34
C THR A 76 11.93 -15.08 2.37
N PRO A 77 12.81 -16.09 2.17
CA PRO A 77 13.08 -17.11 3.19
C PRO A 77 13.57 -16.44 4.48
N ARG A 78 13.12 -16.96 5.62
CA ARG A 78 13.64 -16.54 6.93
C ARG A 78 15.01 -17.15 7.21
#